data_AF-A0A7C9ANK1-F1
#
_entry.id   AF-A0A7C9ANK1-F1
#
_cell.length_a   1.000
_cell.length_b   1.000
_cell.length_c   1.000
_cell.angle_alpha   90.00
_cell.angle_beta   90.00
_cell.angle_gamma   90.00
#
_symmetry.space_group_name_H-M   'P 1'
#
loop_
_entity.id
_entity.type
_entity.pdbx_description
1 polymer ?
#
loop_
_entity_poly.entity_id
_entity_poly.type
_entity_poly.pdbx_seq_one_letter_code
_entity_poly.pdbx_strand_id
1 'polypeptide(L)'
;MAGGDYDGDMYWISRNPELLRYFVPSEPWTCNHSTSKAITKKPTDFSADALEHELFHLFLSTRFHPSKSVGVAADSWLSYMDRLLILGRQCVEERNLLQEKILRLVDIYYDALDAPKKGLKVEVPSELIPKKFPHYMGRGEMFSYRSTSVLGEIFDKADELKLEGLSIQVWKLPNFKVEIPKDRLRSWEDHYKTYRSEMTEAMQLAGDSKKETAGDVIHKYKQVTSGYTLLLSDSFARRSNPFHHKSYLDIIWS
;
A
#
# COMPACT_ATOMS: atom_id res chain seq x y z
N MET A 1 5.44 5.53 3.13
CA MET A 1 5.48 4.36 2.22
C MET A 1 4.36 4.53 1.22
N ALA A 2 4.64 4.83 -0.05
CA ALA A 2 3.62 4.91 -1.12
C ALA A 2 2.31 5.67 -0.79
N GLY A 3 2.35 6.70 0.07
CA GLY A 3 1.17 7.43 0.50
C GLY A 3 0.24 6.73 1.52
N GLY A 4 0.64 5.59 2.08
CA GLY A 4 -0.15 4.83 3.05
C GLY A 4 -0.35 5.52 4.41
N ASP A 5 -1.41 5.11 5.11
CA ASP A 5 -1.83 5.64 6.40
C ASP A 5 -2.01 4.52 7.47
N TYR A 6 -2.89 4.72 8.46
CA TYR A 6 -3.11 3.76 9.55
C TYR A 6 -4.55 3.25 9.60
N ASP A 7 -5.28 3.30 8.48
CA ASP A 7 -6.66 2.81 8.37
C ASP A 7 -6.76 1.30 8.08
N GLY A 8 -5.62 0.62 7.97
CA GLY A 8 -5.51 -0.81 7.68
C GLY A 8 -4.27 -1.20 6.87
N ASP A 9 -3.45 -0.23 6.45
CA ASP A 9 -2.22 -0.49 5.70
C ASP A 9 -1.21 -1.35 6.45
N MET A 10 -0.66 -2.32 5.72
CA MET A 10 0.36 -3.23 6.21
C MET A 10 1.74 -2.81 5.73
N TYR A 11 2.71 -2.89 6.64
CA TYR A 11 4.08 -2.46 6.38
C TYR A 11 5.05 -3.64 6.38
N TRP A 12 5.91 -3.70 5.36
CA TRP A 12 7.00 -4.66 5.34
C TRP A 12 8.16 -4.13 6.20
N ILE A 13 8.48 -4.86 7.27
CA ILE A 13 9.57 -4.52 8.20
C ILE A 13 10.67 -5.56 8.05
N SER A 14 11.82 -5.15 7.52
CA SER A 14 13.02 -5.98 7.49
C SER A 14 14.03 -5.51 8.53
N ARG A 15 14.54 -6.46 9.31
CA ARG A 15 15.66 -6.28 10.24
C ARG A 15 16.92 -7.01 9.79
N ASN A 16 16.95 -7.50 8.54
CA ASN A 16 18.10 -8.23 8.02
C ASN A 16 19.29 -7.28 7.87
N PRO A 17 20.39 -7.48 8.62
CA PRO A 17 21.55 -6.59 8.58
C PRO A 17 22.24 -6.54 7.22
N GLU A 18 22.18 -7.61 6.43
CA GLU A 18 22.77 -7.64 5.08
C GLU A 18 22.00 -6.73 4.12
N LEU A 19 20.67 -6.71 4.20
CA LEU A 19 19.85 -5.79 3.41
C LEU A 19 20.01 -4.34 3.88
N LEU A 20 20.00 -4.13 5.19
CA LEU A 20 20.10 -2.79 5.76
C LEU A 20 21.46 -2.13 5.53
N ARG A 21 22.55 -2.92 5.43
CA ARG A 21 23.90 -2.40 5.18
C ARG A 21 24.04 -1.66 3.85
N TYR A 22 23.31 -2.09 2.82
CA TYR A 22 23.38 -1.50 1.48
C TYR A 22 22.20 -0.59 1.15
N PHE A 23 21.23 -0.47 2.06
CA PHE A 23 20.07 0.38 1.85
C PHE A 23 20.44 1.85 2.03
N VAL A 24 20.20 2.65 1.00
CA VAL A 24 20.34 4.11 1.03
C VAL A 24 18.97 4.72 0.79
N PRO A 25 18.41 5.51 1.73
CA PRO A 25 17.15 6.20 1.53
C PRO A 25 17.23 7.15 0.33
N SER A 26 16.19 7.17 -0.50
CA SER A 26 16.03 8.16 -1.57
C SER A 26 15.13 9.31 -1.10
N GLU A 27 15.16 10.41 -1.85
CA GLU A 27 14.15 11.45 -1.70
C GLU A 27 12.74 10.90 -1.97
N PRO A 28 11.71 11.43 -1.28
CA PRO A 28 10.33 11.09 -1.56
C PRO A 28 9.95 11.44 -3.01
N TRP A 29 9.16 10.59 -3.65
CA TRP A 29 8.56 10.93 -4.93
C TRP A 29 7.58 12.11 -4.76
N THR A 30 7.59 13.01 -5.73
CA THR A 30 6.64 14.12 -5.87
C THR A 30 5.93 14.00 -7.21
N CYS A 31 4.60 14.08 -7.20
CA CYS A 31 3.80 14.08 -8.43
C CYS A 31 4.11 15.32 -9.27
N ASN A 32 4.55 15.12 -10.51
CA ASN A 32 4.90 16.20 -11.43
C ASN A 32 3.78 16.47 -12.46
N HIS A 33 2.94 15.47 -12.71
CA HIS A 33 1.87 15.50 -13.70
C HIS A 33 0.55 15.04 -13.07
N SER A 34 -0.29 15.97 -12.64
CA SER A 34 -1.63 15.63 -12.14
C SER A 34 -2.66 15.71 -13.25
N THR A 35 -3.50 14.68 -13.37
CA THR A 35 -4.64 14.68 -14.27
C THR A 35 -5.65 15.73 -13.82
N SER A 36 -6.16 16.56 -14.75
CA SER A 36 -7.13 17.61 -14.41
C SER A 36 -8.38 17.00 -13.77
N LYS A 37 -8.84 17.59 -12.66
CA LYS A 37 -10.07 17.16 -11.99
C LYS A 37 -11.26 17.33 -12.94
N ALA A 38 -11.93 16.22 -13.29
CA ALA A 38 -13.24 16.30 -13.90
C ALA A 38 -14.22 16.93 -12.91
N ILE A 39 -15.14 17.77 -13.39
CA ILE A 39 -16.21 18.32 -12.56
C ILE A 39 -17.18 17.18 -12.25
N THR A 40 -17.09 16.63 -11.05
CA THR A 40 -18.04 15.63 -10.56
C THR A 40 -19.17 16.31 -9.78
N LYS A 41 -20.41 15.99 -10.15
CA LYS A 41 -21.60 16.41 -9.38
C LYS A 41 -21.61 15.65 -8.06
N LYS A 42 -22.00 16.34 -6.98
CA LYS A 42 -22.17 15.72 -5.67
C LYS A 42 -23.48 14.92 -5.65
N PRO A 43 -23.61 13.91 -4.77
CA PRO A 43 -24.87 13.17 -4.60
C PRO A 43 -26.07 14.09 -4.30
N THR A 44 -25.85 15.20 -3.61
CA THR A 44 -26.85 16.22 -3.29
C THR A 44 -27.35 17.01 -4.49
N ASP A 45 -26.65 16.94 -5.62
CA ASP A 45 -26.98 17.69 -6.83
C ASP A 45 -27.97 16.90 -7.72
N PHE A 46 -28.34 15.68 -7.32
CA PHE A 46 -29.27 14.80 -8.04
C PHE A 46 -30.64 14.74 -7.35
N SER A 47 -31.71 14.57 -8.13
CA SER A 47 -33.00 14.10 -7.58
C SER A 47 -32.89 12.63 -7.16
N ALA A 48 -33.85 12.13 -6.37
CA ALA A 48 -33.84 10.74 -5.91
C ALA A 48 -33.76 9.73 -7.06
N ASP A 49 -34.63 9.85 -8.06
CA ASP A 49 -34.65 8.95 -9.23
C ASP A 49 -33.38 9.06 -10.08
N ALA A 50 -32.83 10.27 -10.22
CA ALA A 50 -31.59 10.48 -10.97
C ALA A 50 -30.39 9.89 -10.23
N LEU A 51 -30.35 10.00 -8.90
CA LEU A 51 -29.30 9.40 -8.07
C LEU A 51 -29.35 7.87 -8.16
N GLU A 52 -30.54 7.28 -8.09
CA GLU A 52 -30.73 5.84 -8.24
C GLU A 52 -30.20 5.36 -9.60
N HIS A 53 -30.57 6.04 -10.69
CA HIS A 53 -30.07 5.72 -12.03
C HIS A 53 -28.53 5.81 -12.12
N GLU A 54 -27.94 6.88 -11.59
CA GLU A 54 -26.49 7.05 -11.57
C GLU A 54 -25.77 5.97 -10.74
N LEU A 55 -26.34 5.56 -9.61
CA LEU A 55 -25.79 4.46 -8.80
C LEU A 55 -25.81 3.13 -9.57
N PHE A 56 -26.92 2.81 -10.24
CA PHE A 56 -27.01 1.62 -11.10
C PHE A 56 -25.99 1.68 -12.24
N HIS A 57 -25.91 2.82 -12.94
CA HIS A 57 -24.95 3.00 -14.02
C HIS A 57 -23.49 2.88 -13.53
N LEU A 58 -23.16 3.50 -12.40
CA LEU A 58 -21.83 3.40 -11.78
C LEU A 58 -21.50 1.96 -11.38
N PHE A 59 -22.45 1.23 -10.80
CA PHE A 59 -22.28 -0.19 -10.47
C PHE A 59 -22.00 -1.03 -11.73
N LEU A 60 -22.82 -0.89 -12.76
CA LEU A 60 -22.67 -1.65 -14.00
C LEU A 60 -21.36 -1.33 -14.72
N SER A 61 -21.03 -0.04 -14.86
CA SER A 61 -19.77 0.39 -15.50
C SER A 61 -18.55 -0.11 -14.73
N THR A 62 -18.52 0.02 -13.41
CA THR A 62 -17.39 -0.46 -12.59
C THR A 62 -17.28 -1.98 -12.63
N ARG A 63 -18.39 -2.71 -12.61
CA ARG A 63 -18.41 -4.18 -12.55
C ARG A 63 -18.06 -4.85 -13.87
N PHE A 64 -18.50 -4.27 -14.99
CA PHE A 64 -18.37 -4.86 -16.32
C PHE A 64 -17.32 -4.19 -17.20
N HIS A 65 -16.95 -2.94 -16.91
CA HIS A 65 -15.91 -2.19 -17.61
C HIS A 65 -14.90 -1.60 -16.63
N PRO A 66 -14.24 -2.43 -15.79
CA PRO A 66 -13.29 -1.93 -14.80
C PRO A 66 -12.12 -1.22 -15.49
N SER A 67 -11.67 -0.13 -14.88
CA SER A 67 -10.43 0.52 -15.30
C SER A 67 -9.26 -0.45 -15.10
N LYS A 68 -8.43 -0.58 -16.13
CA LYS A 68 -7.19 -1.38 -16.09
C LYS A 68 -5.95 -0.51 -15.90
N SER A 69 -6.12 0.80 -15.71
CA SER A 69 -5.05 1.78 -15.78
C SER A 69 -3.98 1.58 -14.71
N VAL A 70 -4.36 1.19 -13.48
CA VAL A 70 -3.41 0.87 -12.40
C VAL A 70 -2.48 -0.28 -12.82
N GLY A 71 -3.06 -1.38 -13.32
CA GLY A 71 -2.28 -2.54 -13.76
C GLY A 71 -1.42 -2.22 -14.99
N VAL A 72 -1.99 -1.56 -15.99
CA VAL A 72 -1.26 -1.18 -17.21
C VAL A 72 -0.10 -0.23 -16.89
N ALA A 73 -0.31 0.77 -16.02
CA ALA A 73 0.75 1.69 -15.63
C ALA A 73 1.88 0.98 -14.88
N ALA A 74 1.53 0.10 -13.93
CA ALA A 74 2.50 -0.68 -13.17
C ALA A 74 3.31 -1.65 -14.05
N ASP A 75 2.64 -2.39 -14.94
CA ASP A 75 3.31 -3.28 -15.89
C ASP A 75 4.25 -2.50 -16.82
N SER A 76 3.83 -1.31 -17.25
CA SER A 76 4.59 -0.46 -18.17
C SER A 76 5.83 0.14 -17.50
N TRP A 77 5.70 0.70 -16.29
CA TRP A 77 6.87 1.25 -15.58
C TRP A 77 7.88 0.14 -15.27
N LEU A 78 7.42 -1.10 -15.09
CA LEU A 78 8.26 -2.22 -14.66
C LEU A 78 9.13 -2.65 -15.83
N SER A 79 8.51 -2.77 -17.01
CA SER A 79 9.22 -3.05 -18.25
C SER A 79 10.24 -1.96 -18.59
N TYR A 80 9.91 -0.67 -18.37
CA TYR A 80 10.88 0.41 -18.61
C TYR A 80 11.99 0.48 -17.57
N MET A 81 11.70 0.20 -16.30
CA MET A 81 12.72 0.13 -15.25
C MET A 81 13.68 -1.03 -15.52
N ASP A 82 13.16 -2.19 -15.91
CA ASP A 82 13.97 -3.34 -16.33
C ASP A 82 14.90 -2.96 -17.49
N ARG A 83 14.33 -2.33 -18.53
CA ARG A 83 15.11 -1.83 -19.67
C ARG A 83 16.18 -0.82 -19.24
N LEU A 84 15.86 0.09 -18.32
CA LEU A 84 16.80 1.08 -17.79
C LEU A 84 17.99 0.42 -17.05
N LEU A 85 17.74 -0.70 -16.37
CA LEU A 85 18.77 -1.46 -15.65
C LEU A 85 19.70 -2.22 -16.59
N ILE A 86 19.20 -2.75 -17.71
CA ILE A 86 20.02 -3.48 -18.69
C ILE A 86 20.77 -2.54 -19.66
N LEU A 87 20.31 -1.30 -19.83
CA LEU A 87 20.97 -0.34 -20.72
C LEU A 87 22.33 0.08 -20.17
N GLY A 88 23.35 0.04 -21.05
CA GLY A 88 24.68 0.55 -20.73
C GLY A 88 24.69 2.05 -20.43
N ARG A 89 25.70 2.50 -19.67
CA ARG A 89 25.84 3.92 -19.24
C ARG A 89 26.03 4.89 -20.40
N GLN A 90 26.40 4.40 -21.57
CA GLN A 90 26.63 5.15 -22.79
C GLN A 90 25.34 5.58 -23.51
N CYS A 91 24.18 5.00 -23.20
CA CYS A 91 22.91 5.30 -23.87
C CYS A 91 22.14 6.44 -23.15
N VAL A 92 22.76 7.60 -22.95
CA VAL A 92 22.24 8.67 -22.09
C VAL A 92 20.84 9.14 -22.51
N GLU A 93 20.61 9.35 -23.81
CA GLU A 93 19.34 9.85 -24.33
C GLU A 93 18.20 8.84 -24.10
N GLU A 94 18.44 7.55 -24.36
CA GLU A 94 17.44 6.50 -24.13
C GLU A 94 17.14 6.36 -22.63
N ARG A 95 18.16 6.46 -21.78
CA ARG A 95 17.99 6.39 -20.32
C ARG A 95 17.13 7.55 -19.81
N ASN A 96 17.39 8.78 -20.26
CA ASN A 96 16.61 9.95 -19.88
C ASN A 96 15.15 9.81 -20.33
N LEU A 97 14.92 9.35 -21.56
CA LEU A 97 13.57 9.13 -22.09
C LEU A 97 12.81 8.06 -21.27
N LEU A 98 13.47 6.96 -20.92
CA LEU A 98 12.85 5.92 -20.09
C LEU A 98 12.53 6.43 -18.69
N GLN A 99 13.42 7.21 -18.08
CA GLN A 99 13.17 7.84 -16.78
C GLN A 99 11.96 8.76 -16.82
N GLU A 100 11.84 9.60 -17.85
CA GLU A 100 10.66 10.45 -18.04
C GLU A 100 9.37 9.62 -18.15
N LYS A 101 9.38 8.56 -18.97
CA LYS A 101 8.23 7.67 -19.10
C LYS A 101 7.86 6.98 -17.78
N ILE A 102 8.86 6.51 -17.02
CA ILE A 102 8.65 5.89 -15.71
C ILE A 102 7.97 6.88 -14.77
N LEU A 103 8.48 8.12 -14.66
CA LEU A 103 7.90 9.14 -13.78
C LEU A 103 6.44 9.46 -14.17
N ARG A 104 6.16 9.63 -15.47
CA ARG A 104 4.78 9.87 -15.94
C ARG A 104 3.85 8.69 -15.65
N LEU A 105 4.34 7.46 -15.79
CA LEU A 105 3.58 6.25 -15.43
C LEU A 105 3.36 6.17 -13.92
N VAL A 106 4.31 6.65 -13.10
CA VAL A 106 4.14 6.71 -11.65
C VAL A 106 3.03 7.66 -11.25
N ASP A 107 3.02 8.84 -11.86
CA ASP A 107 1.97 9.83 -11.62
C ASP A 107 0.59 9.27 -12.03
N ILE A 108 0.49 8.64 -13.20
CA ILE A 108 -0.75 8.00 -13.69
C ILE A 108 -1.20 6.85 -12.76
N TYR A 109 -0.26 6.07 -12.23
CA TYR A 109 -0.58 4.96 -11.32
C TYR A 109 -1.29 5.45 -10.06
N TYR A 110 -0.74 6.49 -9.39
CA TYR A 110 -1.36 7.03 -8.18
C TYR A 110 -2.67 7.77 -8.48
N ASP A 111 -2.76 8.50 -9.60
CA ASP A 111 -4.02 9.09 -10.05
C ASP A 111 -5.09 8.02 -10.29
N ALA A 112 -4.73 6.89 -10.93
CA ALA A 112 -5.63 5.79 -11.20
C ALA A 112 -6.03 5.01 -9.93
N LEU A 113 -5.14 4.92 -8.94
CA LEU A 113 -5.40 4.29 -7.65
C LEU A 113 -6.47 5.06 -6.86
N ASP A 114 -6.38 6.39 -6.88
CA ASP A 114 -7.34 7.29 -6.23
C ASP A 114 -8.57 7.62 -7.08
N ALA A 115 -8.56 7.28 -8.38
CA ALA A 115 -9.61 7.63 -9.33
C ALA A 115 -11.02 7.21 -8.86
N PRO A 116 -11.24 6.00 -8.30
CA PRO A 116 -12.55 5.61 -7.78
C PRO A 116 -13.04 6.51 -6.64
N LYS A 117 -12.13 7.01 -5.79
CA LYS A 117 -12.45 7.91 -4.67
C LYS A 117 -12.80 9.31 -5.15
N LYS A 118 -12.20 9.74 -6.26
CA LYS A 118 -12.33 11.10 -6.84
C LYS A 118 -13.38 11.17 -7.96
N GLY A 119 -13.94 10.04 -8.38
CA GLY A 119 -14.84 9.96 -9.54
C GLY A 119 -14.14 10.32 -10.86
N LEU A 120 -12.83 10.09 -10.95
CA LEU A 120 -12.04 10.40 -12.15
C LEU A 120 -11.96 9.17 -13.06
N LYS A 121 -11.89 9.41 -14.36
CA LYS A 121 -11.49 8.39 -15.33
C LYS A 121 -10.05 8.67 -15.72
N VAL A 122 -9.17 7.71 -15.44
CA VAL A 122 -7.75 7.79 -15.78
C VAL A 122 -7.46 6.72 -16.82
N GLU A 123 -6.81 7.09 -17.91
CA GLU A 123 -6.38 6.20 -18.98
C GLU A 123 -4.87 6.32 -19.19
N VAL A 124 -4.20 5.21 -19.52
CA VAL A 124 -2.76 5.21 -19.81
C VAL A 124 -2.57 5.52 -21.31
N PRO A 125 -1.86 6.61 -21.67
CA PRO A 125 -1.57 6.92 -23.07
C PRO A 125 -0.78 5.80 -23.75
N SER A 126 -1.14 5.51 -25.01
CA SER A 126 -0.56 4.38 -25.77
C SER A 126 0.96 4.48 -25.96
N GLU A 127 1.51 5.69 -26.02
CA GLU A 127 2.93 5.98 -26.16
C GLU A 127 3.75 5.66 -24.91
N LEU A 128 3.09 5.53 -23.76
CA LEU A 128 3.69 5.10 -22.50
C LEU A 128 3.58 3.58 -22.31
N ILE A 129 2.90 2.86 -23.20
CA ILE A 129 2.78 1.40 -23.13
C ILE A 129 3.93 0.76 -23.94
N PRO A 130 4.76 -0.10 -23.33
CA PRO A 130 5.84 -0.75 -24.02
C PRO A 130 5.33 -1.84 -24.97
N LYS A 131 6.03 -2.01 -26.11
CA LYS A 131 5.71 -3.03 -27.11
C LYS A 131 6.21 -4.44 -26.73
N LYS A 132 7.23 -4.51 -25.88
CA LYS A 132 7.81 -5.74 -25.37
C LYS A 132 8.02 -5.65 -23.86
N PHE A 133 7.95 -6.78 -23.20
CA PHE A 133 8.08 -6.92 -21.75
C PHE A 133 9.23 -7.87 -21.41
N PRO A 134 9.82 -7.77 -20.21
CA PRO A 134 10.77 -8.77 -19.72
C PRO A 134 10.17 -10.17 -19.74
N HIS A 135 10.97 -11.19 -20.07
CA HIS A 135 10.52 -12.57 -20.18
C HIS A 135 9.88 -13.12 -18.89
N TYR A 136 10.37 -12.69 -17.73
CA TYR A 136 9.81 -13.08 -16.43
C TYR A 136 8.38 -12.59 -16.18
N MET A 137 7.84 -11.68 -17.01
CA MET A 137 6.44 -11.24 -16.93
C MET A 137 5.47 -12.14 -17.71
N GLY A 138 5.94 -13.19 -18.40
CA GLY A 138 5.09 -14.22 -18.99
C GLY A 138 4.14 -13.75 -20.10
N ARG A 139 4.52 -12.73 -20.90
CA ARG A 139 3.68 -12.14 -21.96
C ARG A 139 3.68 -12.91 -23.29
N GLY A 140 4.37 -14.06 -23.35
CA GLY A 140 4.58 -14.85 -24.56
C GLY A 140 5.75 -14.34 -25.41
N GLU A 141 6.31 -15.22 -26.23
CA GLU A 141 7.60 -15.02 -26.92
C GLU A 141 7.63 -13.76 -27.80
N MET A 142 6.58 -13.53 -28.61
CA MET A 142 6.52 -12.39 -29.54
C MET A 142 6.51 -11.03 -28.83
N PHE A 143 6.01 -10.97 -27.61
CA PHE A 143 5.89 -9.75 -26.80
C PHE A 143 6.95 -9.66 -25.71
N SER A 144 7.96 -10.55 -25.73
CA SER A 144 8.97 -10.63 -24.69
C SER A 144 10.37 -10.29 -25.20
N TYR A 145 11.25 -9.90 -24.27
CA TYR A 145 12.70 -9.86 -24.46
C TYR A 145 13.37 -10.53 -23.26
N ARG A 146 14.54 -11.15 -23.48
CA ARG A 146 15.32 -11.72 -22.39
C ARG A 146 15.99 -10.61 -21.59
N SER A 147 15.59 -10.47 -20.33
CA SER A 147 16.17 -9.50 -19.41
C SER A 147 17.43 -10.05 -18.75
N THR A 148 18.46 -9.21 -18.66
CA THR A 148 19.68 -9.45 -17.86
C THR A 148 19.70 -8.56 -16.61
N SER A 149 18.54 -8.05 -16.19
CA SER A 149 18.42 -7.36 -14.91
C SER A 149 18.46 -8.37 -13.76
N VAL A 150 18.60 -7.88 -12.53
CA VAL A 150 18.56 -8.73 -11.33
C VAL A 150 17.29 -9.58 -11.25
N LEU A 151 16.13 -9.07 -11.69
CA LEU A 151 14.88 -9.84 -11.70
C LEU A 151 14.89 -10.92 -12.78
N GLY A 152 15.47 -10.62 -13.95
CA GLY A 152 15.68 -11.61 -15.01
C GLY A 152 16.58 -12.75 -14.56
N GLU A 153 17.72 -12.42 -13.93
CA GLU A 153 18.67 -13.42 -13.41
C GLU A 153 18.06 -14.28 -12.30
N ILE A 154 17.34 -13.67 -11.35
CA ILE A 154 16.64 -14.41 -10.28
C ILE A 154 15.60 -15.37 -10.89
N PHE A 155 14.83 -14.89 -11.86
CA PHE A 155 13.80 -15.70 -12.53
C PHE A 155 14.43 -16.89 -13.25
N ASP A 156 15.46 -16.67 -14.06
CA ASP A 156 16.18 -17.74 -14.78
C ASP A 156 16.76 -18.76 -13.79
N LYS A 157 17.35 -18.28 -12.69
CA LYS A 157 17.91 -19.16 -11.66
C LYS A 157 16.84 -20.00 -10.96
N ALA A 158 15.68 -19.39 -10.65
CA ALA A 158 14.57 -20.08 -10.03
C ALA A 158 13.96 -21.15 -10.97
N ASP A 159 13.84 -20.83 -12.26
CA ASP A 159 13.35 -21.73 -13.30
C ASP A 159 14.30 -22.93 -13.51
N GLU A 160 15.62 -22.68 -13.60
CA GLU A 160 16.64 -23.73 -13.66
C GLU A 160 16.57 -24.71 -12.49
N LEU A 161 16.33 -24.18 -11.29
CA LEU A 161 16.25 -24.97 -10.06
C LEU A 161 14.96 -25.77 -9.95
N LYS A 162 14.00 -25.60 -10.87
CA LYS A 162 12.66 -26.21 -10.83
C LYS A 162 12.13 -26.23 -9.41
N LEU A 163 12.00 -25.05 -8.79
CA LEU A 163 11.51 -24.89 -7.41
C LEU A 163 10.06 -25.39 -7.20
N GLU A 164 9.49 -26.14 -8.16
CA GLU A 164 8.34 -27.02 -8.02
C GLU A 164 8.59 -28.05 -6.89
N GLY A 165 8.31 -27.66 -5.65
CA GLY A 165 8.32 -28.57 -4.50
C GLY A 165 8.95 -28.04 -3.22
N LEU A 166 9.62 -26.87 -3.24
CA LEU A 166 10.03 -26.23 -2.00
C LEU A 166 8.83 -25.54 -1.35
N SER A 167 8.18 -26.24 -0.42
CA SER A 167 7.27 -25.58 0.52
C SER A 167 8.12 -24.62 1.36
N ILE A 168 8.13 -23.32 1.00
CA ILE A 168 8.62 -22.29 1.93
C ILE A 168 7.64 -22.29 3.09
N GLN A 169 8.00 -23.00 4.16
CA GLN A 169 7.19 -23.03 5.36
C GLN A 169 7.33 -21.68 6.06
N VAL A 170 6.29 -20.87 5.96
CA VAL A 170 6.19 -19.60 6.68
C VAL A 170 5.83 -19.92 8.12
N TRP A 171 6.77 -19.75 9.04
CA TRP A 171 6.54 -19.96 10.47
C TRP A 171 6.14 -18.66 11.16
N LYS A 172 5.14 -18.75 12.05
CA LYS A 172 4.86 -17.68 13.01
C LYS A 172 6.05 -17.56 13.98
N LEU A 173 6.64 -16.35 14.09
CA LEU A 173 7.73 -16.13 15.06
C LEU A 173 7.26 -16.52 16.47
N PRO A 174 8.14 -17.10 17.32
CA PRO A 174 7.79 -17.53 18.68
C PRO A 174 7.09 -16.44 19.51
N ASN A 175 7.45 -15.18 19.28
CA ASN A 175 6.88 -14.01 19.95
C ASN A 175 5.37 -13.83 19.68
N PHE A 176 4.85 -14.38 18.59
CA PHE A 176 3.41 -14.40 18.30
C PHE A 176 2.75 -15.74 18.59
N LYS A 177 3.46 -16.70 19.21
CA LYS A 177 2.87 -17.95 19.75
C LYS A 177 2.42 -17.81 21.21
N VAL A 178 2.51 -16.61 21.78
CA VAL A 178 2.07 -16.34 23.14
C VAL A 178 0.55 -16.24 23.16
N GLU A 179 -0.10 -17.08 23.97
CA GLU A 179 -1.53 -16.90 24.26
C GLU A 179 -1.73 -15.57 24.97
N ILE A 180 -2.56 -14.71 24.39
CA ILE A 180 -2.91 -13.43 25.01
C ILE A 180 -3.77 -13.76 26.25
N PRO A 181 -3.40 -13.30 27.45
CA PRO A 181 -4.19 -13.55 28.65
C PRO A 181 -5.64 -13.09 28.46
N LYS A 182 -6.60 -13.96 28.79
CA LYS A 182 -8.04 -13.69 28.62
C LYS A 182 -8.48 -12.40 29.31
N ASP A 183 -7.85 -12.05 30.42
CA ASP A 183 -8.15 -10.82 31.16
C ASP A 183 -7.76 -9.56 30.37
N ARG A 184 -6.67 -9.62 29.58
CA ARG A 184 -6.29 -8.53 28.68
C ARG A 184 -7.26 -8.39 27.52
N LEU A 185 -7.68 -9.51 26.93
CA LEU A 185 -8.70 -9.52 25.87
C LEU A 185 -10.00 -8.90 26.37
N ARG A 186 -10.47 -9.28 27.57
CA ARG A 186 -11.65 -8.68 28.21
C ARG A 186 -11.48 -7.18 28.43
N SER A 187 -10.34 -6.76 28.98
CA SER A 187 -10.05 -5.33 29.19
C SER A 187 -10.08 -4.52 27.87
N TRP A 188 -9.53 -5.08 26.78
CA TRP A 188 -9.60 -4.43 25.47
C TRP A 188 -11.01 -4.42 24.89
N GLU A 189 -11.77 -5.50 25.07
CA GLU A 189 -13.17 -5.57 24.65
C GLU A 189 -14.04 -4.53 25.39
N ASP A 190 -13.85 -4.39 26.70
CA ASP A 190 -14.55 -3.41 27.52
C ASP A 190 -14.17 -1.97 27.13
N HIS A 191 -12.88 -1.72 26.89
CA HIS A 191 -12.43 -0.43 26.37
C HIS A 191 -12.99 -0.11 24.99
N TYR A 192 -13.06 -1.10 24.09
CA TYR A 192 -13.66 -0.92 22.77
C TYR A 192 -15.16 -0.64 22.84
N LYS A 193 -15.89 -1.36 23.69
CA LYS A 193 -17.33 -1.10 23.93
C LYS A 193 -17.56 0.30 24.48
N THR A 194 -16.74 0.72 25.44
CA THR A 194 -16.83 2.05 26.04
C THR A 194 -16.51 3.14 25.01
N TYR A 195 -15.42 2.98 24.25
CA TYR A 195 -15.07 3.87 23.15
C TYR A 195 -16.22 4.01 22.15
N ARG A 196 -16.83 2.89 21.76
CA ARG A 196 -17.95 2.88 20.81
C ARG A 196 -19.16 3.63 21.35
N SER A 197 -19.49 3.48 22.64
CA SER A 197 -20.56 4.24 23.28
C SER A 197 -20.27 5.74 23.26
N GLU A 198 -19.11 6.15 23.78
CA GLU A 198 -18.69 7.55 23.87
C GLU A 198 -18.62 8.21 22.49
N MET A 199 -18.08 7.50 21.49
CA MET A 199 -18.03 7.98 20.11
C MET A 199 -19.42 8.09 19.48
N THR A 200 -20.33 7.15 19.79
CA THR A 200 -21.71 7.21 19.27
C THR A 200 -22.43 8.43 19.84
N GLU A 201 -22.28 8.71 21.13
CA GLU A 201 -22.83 9.91 21.77
C GLU A 201 -22.25 11.20 21.16
N ALA A 202 -20.93 11.25 20.98
CA ALA A 202 -20.26 12.40 20.34
C ALA A 202 -20.78 12.64 18.91
N MET A 203 -21.05 11.56 18.15
CA MET A 203 -21.51 11.65 16.77
C MET A 203 -22.98 12.08 16.61
N GLN A 204 -23.78 11.99 17.68
CA GLN A 204 -25.17 12.46 17.73
C GLN A 204 -25.27 13.99 17.94
N LEU A 205 -24.18 14.64 18.36
CA LEU A 205 -24.14 16.11 18.46
C LEU A 205 -24.16 16.77 17.09
N ALA A 206 -24.61 18.02 17.03
CA ALA A 206 -24.60 18.83 15.81
C ALA A 206 -23.43 19.83 15.80
N GLY A 207 -23.02 20.27 14.60
CA GLY A 207 -22.10 21.39 14.42
C GLY A 207 -20.69 21.17 14.98
N ASP A 208 -20.08 22.24 15.50
CA ASP A 208 -18.70 22.24 15.98
C ASP A 208 -18.50 21.42 17.26
N SER A 209 -19.51 21.34 18.12
CA SER A 209 -19.53 20.48 19.30
C SER A 209 -19.29 19.00 18.98
N LYS A 210 -19.79 18.51 17.83
CA LYS A 210 -19.52 17.14 17.37
C LYS A 210 -18.04 16.89 17.12
N LYS A 211 -17.37 17.83 16.44
CA LYS A 211 -15.96 17.68 16.05
C LYS A 211 -15.05 17.73 17.26
N GLU A 212 -15.33 18.64 18.19
CA GLU A 212 -14.59 18.79 19.44
C GLU A 212 -14.71 17.52 20.31
N THR A 213 -15.94 17.09 20.61
CA THR A 213 -16.18 15.92 21.46
C THR A 213 -15.65 14.63 20.82
N ALA A 214 -15.78 14.45 19.50
CA ALA A 214 -15.18 13.31 18.81
C ALA A 214 -13.65 13.34 18.87
N GLY A 215 -13.04 14.53 18.76
CA GLY A 215 -11.60 14.74 18.93
C GLY A 215 -11.10 14.35 20.32
N ASP A 216 -11.84 14.73 21.36
CA ASP A 216 -11.52 14.38 22.75
C ASP A 216 -11.58 12.88 23.00
N VAL A 217 -12.60 12.20 22.48
CA VAL A 217 -12.72 10.73 22.56
C VAL A 217 -11.52 10.07 21.88
N ILE A 218 -11.14 10.52 20.67
CA ILE A 218 -9.96 9.98 19.97
C ILE A 218 -8.69 10.20 20.80
N HIS A 219 -8.49 11.38 21.36
CA HIS A 219 -7.31 11.71 22.15
C HIS A 219 -7.22 10.85 23.43
N LYS A 220 -8.33 10.70 24.15
CA LYS A 220 -8.42 9.85 25.36
C LYS A 220 -7.99 8.42 25.07
N TYR A 221 -8.51 7.80 24.01
CA TYR A 221 -8.22 6.40 23.70
C TYR A 221 -6.83 6.20 23.07
N LYS A 222 -6.25 7.22 22.43
CA LYS A 222 -4.83 7.23 22.03
C LYS A 222 -3.88 7.15 23.24
N GLN A 223 -4.19 7.84 24.33
CA GLN A 223 -3.38 7.78 25.56
C GLN A 223 -3.50 6.41 26.26
N VAL A 224 -4.72 5.89 26.35
CA VAL A 224 -5.00 4.56 26.91
C VAL A 224 -4.23 3.47 26.15
N THR A 225 -4.29 3.50 24.81
CA THR A 225 -3.58 2.54 23.96
C THR A 225 -2.06 2.67 24.04
N SER A 226 -1.53 3.89 24.10
CA SER A 226 -0.09 4.14 24.28
C SER A 226 0.44 3.64 25.63
N GLY A 227 -0.39 3.73 26.70
CA GLY A 227 -0.07 3.15 28.02
C GLY A 227 0.04 1.62 28.00
N TYR A 228 -0.74 0.94 27.16
CA TYR A 228 -0.60 -0.51 26.96
C TYR A 228 0.68 -0.89 26.23
N THR A 229 1.12 -0.07 25.27
CA THR A 229 2.38 -0.29 24.54
C THR A 229 3.58 -0.25 25.48
N LEU A 230 3.58 0.64 26.48
CA LEU A 230 4.62 0.73 27.53
C LEU A 230 4.62 -0.48 28.48
N LEU A 231 3.44 -0.94 28.91
CA LEU A 231 3.32 -2.12 29.79
C LEU A 231 3.72 -3.42 29.10
N LEU A 232 3.46 -3.52 27.79
CA LEU A 232 3.92 -4.65 26.98
C LEU A 232 5.43 -4.59 26.82
N SER A 233 6.02 -3.45 26.44
CA SER A 233 7.48 -3.31 26.33
C SER A 233 8.20 -3.65 27.65
N ASP A 234 7.65 -3.26 28.80
CA ASP A 234 8.21 -3.61 30.12
C ASP A 234 8.10 -5.11 30.45
N SER A 235 6.98 -5.74 30.09
CA SER A 235 6.79 -7.19 30.29
C SER A 235 7.67 -8.03 29.35
N PHE A 236 7.98 -7.52 28.16
CA PHE A 236 8.89 -8.15 27.19
C PHE A 236 10.36 -7.92 27.57
N ALA A 237 10.72 -6.76 28.12
CA ALA A 237 12.06 -6.46 28.62
C ALA A 237 12.46 -7.36 29.81
N ARG A 238 11.52 -7.70 30.70
CA ARG A 238 11.80 -8.60 31.85
C ARG A 238 12.00 -10.07 31.47
N ARG A 239 11.63 -10.49 30.26
CA ARG A 239 11.77 -11.88 29.77
C ARG A 239 12.90 -12.05 28.75
N SER A 240 13.59 -10.98 28.39
CA SER A 240 14.76 -11.03 27.51
C SER A 240 16.05 -11.04 28.33
N ASN A 241 16.93 -12.00 28.01
CA ASN A 241 18.29 -12.14 28.55
C ASN A 241 19.05 -10.80 28.47
N PRO A 242 19.91 -10.40 29.44
CA PRO A 242 20.42 -9.02 29.57
C PRO A 242 21.28 -8.48 28.41
N PHE A 243 21.53 -9.26 27.37
CA PHE A 243 22.46 -8.89 26.30
C PHE A 243 21.84 -8.24 25.06
N HIS A 244 20.52 -8.03 25.01
CA HIS A 244 19.91 -7.31 23.89
C HIS A 244 18.86 -6.30 24.36
N HIS A 245 19.35 -5.14 24.79
CA HIS A 245 18.55 -3.92 24.79
C HIS A 245 18.26 -3.51 23.34
N LYS A 246 17.01 -3.60 22.90
CA LYS A 246 16.45 -2.76 21.83
C LYS A 246 14.94 -2.70 22.00
N SER A 247 14.45 -1.46 22.16
CA SER A 247 13.05 -1.08 22.35
C SER A 247 12.14 -1.73 21.30
N TYR A 248 11.10 -2.44 21.76
CA TYR A 248 10.00 -2.94 20.96
C TYR A 248 8.77 -2.09 21.25
N LEU A 249 8.57 -1.05 20.45
CA LEU A 249 7.29 -0.38 20.32
C LEU A 249 6.73 -0.71 18.93
N ASP A 250 5.42 -0.87 18.88
CA ASP A 250 4.57 -0.94 17.68
C ASP A 250 4.44 -2.31 16.98
N ILE A 251 3.80 -3.27 17.65
CA ILE A 251 2.98 -4.29 16.98
C ILE A 251 1.81 -4.68 17.89
N ILE A 252 0.74 -3.88 17.92
CA ILE A 252 -0.61 -4.38 18.19
C ILE A 252 -1.50 -3.68 17.19
N TRP A 253 -2.09 -4.47 16.28
CA TRP A 253 -3.47 -4.44 15.80
C TRP A 253 -3.47 -5.27 14.49
N SER A 254 -4.13 -6.42 14.54
CA SER A 254 -4.43 -7.36 13.44
C SER A 254 -5.94 -7.40 13.25
#